data_AF-R9HWB3-F1
#
_entry.id   AF-R9HWB3-F1
#
_cell.length_a   1.000
_cell.length_b   1.000
_cell.length_c   1.000
_cell.angle_alpha   90.00
_cell.angle_beta   90.00
_cell.angle_gamma   90.00
#
_symmetry.space_group_name_H-M   'P 1'
#
loop_
_entity.id
_entity.type
_entity.pdbx_description
1 polymer ?
#
loop_
_entity_poly.entity_id
_entity_poly.type
_entity_poly.pdbx_seq_one_letter_code
_entity_poly.pdbx_strand_id
1 'polypeptide(L)'
;MKEEDKIQKKIGTENPFRVPEGYFENLTSEVMNRLPEKEKLIAVQTEPTMWQKVRPWLYMTAMFIGAALIIRVASSEHTPSVERMAADDTETEMEYINMAVENSMLDDYSLYVYLADSDAE
;
A
#
# COMPACT_ATOMS: atom_id res chain seq x y z
N MET A 1 -23.88 -33.29 -61.25
CA MET A 1 -24.50 -32.42 -62.28
C MET A 1 -26.01 -32.26 -62.20
N LYS A 2 -26.84 -33.32 -62.14
CA LYS A 2 -28.31 -33.11 -62.16
C LYS A 2 -28.93 -32.47 -60.89
N GLU A 3 -28.30 -32.66 -59.73
CA GLU A 3 -28.80 -32.16 -58.43
C GLU A 3 -28.57 -30.64 -58.27
N GLU A 4 -27.38 -30.18 -58.65
CA GLU A 4 -26.95 -28.78 -58.60
C GLU A 4 -27.78 -27.88 -59.52
N ASP A 5 -28.11 -28.32 -60.74
CA ASP A 5 -29.02 -27.60 -61.64
C ASP A 5 -30.43 -27.45 -61.05
N LYS A 6 -30.91 -28.47 -60.32
CA LYS A 6 -32.23 -28.49 -59.68
C LYS A 6 -32.31 -27.52 -58.50
N ILE A 7 -31.20 -27.35 -57.78
CA ILE A 7 -31.06 -26.41 -56.66
C ILE A 7 -31.00 -24.97 -57.19
N GLN A 8 -30.15 -24.71 -58.20
CA GLN A 8 -30.03 -23.39 -58.83
C GLN A 8 -31.35 -22.92 -59.44
N LYS A 9 -32.10 -23.83 -60.08
CA LYS A 9 -33.41 -23.50 -60.68
C LYS A 9 -34.51 -23.26 -59.63
N LYS A 10 -34.38 -23.81 -58.42
CA LYS A 10 -35.34 -23.64 -57.32
C LYS A 10 -35.08 -22.42 -56.46
N ILE A 11 -33.81 -22.09 -56.23
CA ILE A 11 -33.40 -21.04 -55.29
C ILE A 11 -33.02 -19.75 -56.04
N GLY A 12 -32.67 -19.84 -57.32
CA GLY A 12 -32.14 -18.72 -58.08
C GLY A 12 -30.72 -18.36 -57.64
N THR A 13 -30.06 -17.51 -58.41
CA THR A 13 -28.72 -16.96 -58.08
C THR A 13 -28.84 -15.70 -57.21
N GLU A 14 -30.06 -15.29 -56.89
CA GLU A 14 -30.32 -14.04 -56.19
C GLU A 14 -30.11 -14.21 -54.69
N ASN A 15 -29.39 -13.27 -54.08
CA ASN A 15 -29.16 -13.28 -52.65
C ASN A 15 -30.44 -12.87 -51.90
N PRO A 16 -31.05 -13.76 -51.08
CA PRO A 16 -32.24 -13.44 -50.31
C PRO A 16 -31.94 -12.53 -49.11
N PHE A 17 -30.68 -12.42 -48.68
CA PHE A 17 -30.28 -11.55 -47.60
C PHE A 17 -29.98 -10.15 -48.15
N ARG A 18 -31.01 -9.30 -48.13
CA ARG A 18 -30.90 -7.87 -48.39
C ARG A 18 -31.06 -7.12 -47.08
N VAL A 19 -30.08 -6.27 -46.78
CA VAL A 19 -30.21 -5.32 -45.68
C VAL A 19 -30.92 -4.06 -46.19
N PRO A 20 -31.74 -3.40 -45.35
CA PRO A 20 -32.24 -2.07 -45.67
C PRO A 20 -31.10 -1.08 -45.92
N GLU A 21 -31.31 -0.15 -46.85
CA GLU A 21 -30.40 0.98 -47.09
C GLU A 21 -30.17 1.74 -45.77
N GLY A 22 -28.90 2.01 -45.44
CA GLY A 22 -28.54 2.70 -44.20
C GLY A 22 -28.57 1.87 -42.91
N TYR A 23 -28.89 0.56 -42.94
CA TYR A 23 -28.91 -0.29 -41.73
C TYR A 23 -27.57 -0.27 -40.97
N PHE A 24 -26.46 -0.45 -41.69
CA PHE A 24 -25.13 -0.45 -41.08
C PHE A 24 -24.63 0.95 -40.67
N GLU A 25 -25.21 2.02 -41.22
CA GLU A 25 -24.88 3.40 -40.85
C GLU A 25 -25.36 3.72 -39.44
N ASN A 26 -26.55 3.24 -39.08
CA ASN A 26 -27.15 3.47 -37.76
C ASN A 26 -26.78 2.40 -36.72
N LEU A 27 -26.20 1.27 -37.15
CA LEU A 27 -25.82 0.16 -36.25
C LEU A 27 -24.89 0.63 -35.13
N THR A 28 -23.86 1.42 -35.47
CA THR A 28 -22.89 1.91 -34.47
C THR A 28 -23.58 2.78 -33.42
N SER A 29 -24.45 3.69 -33.84
CA SER A 29 -25.21 4.56 -32.94
C SER A 29 -26.19 3.76 -32.07
N GLU A 30 -26.88 2.78 -32.65
CA GLU A 30 -27.78 1.93 -31.89
C GLU A 30 -27.01 1.06 -30.88
N VAL A 31 -25.90 0.44 -31.27
CA VAL A 31 -25.04 -0.32 -30.34
C VAL A 31 -24.55 0.58 -29.21
N MET A 32 -24.05 1.79 -29.52
CA MET A 32 -23.59 2.73 -28.50
C MET A 32 -24.70 3.21 -27.56
N ASN A 33 -25.93 3.38 -28.06
CA ASN A 33 -27.10 3.74 -27.25
C ASN A 33 -27.63 2.56 -26.42
N ARG A 34 -27.41 1.32 -26.87
CA ARG A 34 -27.81 0.09 -26.18
C ARG A 34 -26.79 -0.38 -25.15
N LEU A 35 -25.54 0.07 -25.27
CA LEU A 35 -24.60 -0.10 -24.17
C LEU A 35 -25.23 0.58 -22.95
N PRO A 36 -25.22 -0.09 -21.77
CA PRO A 36 -25.55 0.62 -20.54
C PRO A 36 -24.72 1.89 -20.54
N GLU A 37 -25.30 3.04 -20.13
CA GLU A 37 -24.52 4.26 -19.88
C GLU A 37 -23.34 3.79 -19.06
N LYS A 38 -22.16 3.63 -19.71
CA LYS A 38 -20.99 3.00 -19.10
C LYS A 38 -20.86 3.77 -17.82
N GLU A 39 -21.13 3.06 -16.70
CA GLU A 39 -21.40 3.64 -15.39
C GLU A 39 -20.64 4.91 -15.39
N LYS A 40 -21.37 6.05 -15.49
CA LYS A 40 -20.69 7.33 -15.47
C LYS A 40 -19.76 7.13 -14.31
N LEU A 41 -18.48 7.13 -14.61
CA LEU A 41 -17.46 7.28 -13.63
C LEU A 41 -17.63 8.75 -13.21
N ILE A 42 -18.82 9.14 -12.69
CA ILE A 42 -18.97 9.45 -11.29
C ILE A 42 -17.91 8.58 -10.61
N ALA A 43 -16.67 9.02 -10.57
CA ALA A 43 -16.41 10.25 -9.87
C ALA A 43 -17.29 10.23 -8.61
N VAL A 44 -17.25 9.08 -7.92
CA VAL A 44 -16.79 9.02 -6.53
C VAL A 44 -15.40 9.69 -6.46
N GLN A 45 -15.29 10.92 -6.97
CA GLN A 45 -14.59 12.00 -6.33
C GLN A 45 -15.45 12.23 -5.09
N THR A 46 -15.41 11.30 -4.15
CA THR A 46 -15.58 11.67 -2.76
C THR A 46 -14.51 12.73 -2.58
N GLU A 47 -14.91 13.99 -2.70
CA GLU A 47 -14.14 15.07 -2.14
C GLU A 47 -13.80 14.57 -0.73
N PRO A 48 -12.50 14.42 -0.40
CA PRO A 48 -12.10 13.83 0.86
C PRO A 48 -12.81 14.63 1.93
N THR A 49 -13.85 14.03 2.47
CA THR A 49 -14.79 14.75 3.32
C THR A 49 -13.95 15.15 4.52
N MET A 50 -14.01 16.41 4.95
CA MET A 50 -13.13 16.96 6.00
C MET A 50 -13.07 16.06 7.26
N TRP A 51 -14.11 15.26 7.49
CA TRP A 51 -14.21 14.14 8.43
C TRP A 51 -13.05 13.13 8.39
N GLN A 52 -12.55 12.76 7.21
CA GLN A 52 -11.42 11.84 7.07
C GLN A 52 -10.11 12.44 7.60
N LYS A 53 -9.94 13.77 7.51
CA LYS A 53 -8.75 14.47 8.00
C LYS A 53 -8.79 14.71 9.51
N VAL A 54 -9.98 14.90 10.09
CA VAL A 54 -10.15 15.09 11.54
C VAL A 54 -10.18 13.79 12.33
N ARG A 55 -10.55 12.67 11.70
CA ARG A 55 -10.58 11.34 12.35
C ARG A 55 -9.23 10.94 13.00
N PRO A 56 -8.07 11.04 12.32
CA PRO A 56 -6.79 10.76 12.97
C PRO A 56 -6.43 11.76 14.08
N TRP A 57 -6.77 13.04 13.93
CA TRP A 57 -6.50 14.05 14.96
C TRP A 57 -7.37 13.84 16.21
N LEU A 58 -8.59 13.35 16.05
CA LEU A 58 -9.47 12.98 17.16
C LEU A 58 -8.90 11.81 17.98
N TYR A 59 -8.30 10.80 17.34
CA TYR A 59 -7.62 9.72 18.05
C TYR A 59 -6.38 10.23 18.80
N MET A 60 -5.58 11.11 18.18
CA MET A 60 -4.40 11.70 18.83
C MET A 60 -4.78 12.54 20.05
N THR A 61 -5.83 13.36 19.94
CA THR A 61 -6.34 14.16 21.08
C THR A 61 -6.88 13.27 22.19
N ALA A 62 -7.64 12.21 21.87
CA ALA A 62 -8.11 11.24 22.87
C ALA A 62 -6.96 10.51 23.57
N MET A 63 -5.92 10.11 22.84
CA MET A 63 -4.73 9.47 23.40
C MET A 63 -3.97 10.42 24.34
N PHE A 64 -3.83 11.69 23.97
CA PHE A 64 -3.15 12.71 24.78
C PHE A 64 -3.94 13.03 26.05
N ILE A 65 -5.27 13.16 25.95
CA ILE A 65 -6.14 13.36 27.12
C ILE A 65 -6.09 12.13 28.03
N GLY A 66 -6.14 10.92 27.47
CA GLY A 66 -6.02 9.68 28.24
C GLY A 66 -4.70 9.60 29.01
N ALA A 67 -3.57 9.85 28.34
CA ALA A 67 -2.26 9.89 28.98
C ALA A 67 -2.17 11.00 30.04
N ALA A 68 -2.70 12.20 29.74
CA ALA A 68 -2.70 13.31 30.69
C ALA A 68 -3.56 13.02 31.93
N LEU A 69 -4.68 12.31 31.79
CA LEU A 69 -5.51 11.88 32.94
C LEU A 69 -4.80 10.83 33.79
N ILE A 70 -4.13 9.85 33.16
CA ILE A 70 -3.33 8.84 33.86
C ILE A 70 -2.20 9.52 34.65
N ILE A 71 -1.46 10.44 34.01
CA ILE A 71 -0.41 11.22 34.67
C ILE A 71 -1.00 12.10 35.77
N ARG A 72 -2.10 12.83 35.53
CA ARG A 72 -2.73 13.71 36.53
C ARG A 72 -3.19 12.95 37.77
N VAL A 73 -3.79 11.77 37.60
CA VAL A 73 -4.21 10.88 38.70
C VAL A 73 -2.99 10.29 39.42
N ALA A 74 -2.01 9.77 38.70
CA ALA A 74 -0.82 9.14 39.29
C ALA A 74 0.13 10.14 39.96
N SER A 75 0.30 11.33 39.38
CA SER A 75 1.10 12.43 39.93
C SER A 75 0.41 13.17 41.06
N SER A 76 -0.87 12.92 41.33
CA SER A 76 -1.52 13.48 42.51
C SER A 76 -1.00 12.84 43.81
N GLU A 77 -0.29 11.70 43.74
CA GLU A 77 0.25 10.99 44.91
C GLU A 77 1.73 10.57 44.80
N HIS A 78 2.44 10.78 43.67
CA HIS A 78 3.81 10.28 43.53
C HIS A 78 4.75 11.17 42.68
N THR A 79 5.98 11.30 43.18
CA THR A 79 7.17 11.93 42.57
C THR A 79 7.48 11.38 41.18
N PRO A 80 8.06 12.18 40.25
CA PRO A 80 8.15 11.82 38.83
C PRO A 80 9.14 10.67 38.62
N SER A 81 8.62 9.52 38.18
CA SER A 81 9.40 8.34 37.75
C SER A 81 9.66 8.30 36.24
N VAL A 82 9.23 9.32 35.49
CA VAL A 82 9.36 9.39 34.03
C VAL A 82 10.82 9.54 33.59
N GLU A 83 11.66 10.16 34.42
CA GLU A 83 13.09 10.34 34.12
C GLU A 83 13.89 9.03 34.21
N ARG A 84 13.39 8.02 34.94
CA ARG A 84 14.07 6.71 35.04
C ARG A 84 13.87 5.81 33.83
N MET A 85 12.72 5.91 33.13
CA MET A 85 12.47 5.07 31.94
C MET A 85 13.24 5.55 30.71
N ALA A 86 13.44 6.87 30.56
CA ALA A 86 14.27 7.39 29.47
C ALA A 86 15.77 7.12 29.69
N ALA A 87 16.22 7.08 30.94
CA ALA A 87 17.60 6.76 31.28
C ALA A 87 17.94 5.28 31.02
N ASP A 88 17.03 4.36 31.38
CA ASP A 88 17.21 2.91 31.22
C ASP A 88 17.39 2.48 29.74
N ASP A 89 16.56 3.01 28.84
CA ASP A 89 16.68 2.76 27.40
C ASP A 89 18.00 3.32 26.83
N THR A 90 18.47 4.48 27.30
CA THR A 90 19.74 5.06 26.82
C THR A 90 20.97 4.35 27.36
N GLU A 91 20.94 3.84 28.59
CA GLU A 91 22.06 3.12 29.20
C GLU A 91 22.29 1.78 28.51
N THR A 92 21.21 1.05 28.20
CA THR A 92 21.29 -0.23 27.47
C THR A 92 21.80 -0.04 26.04
N GLU A 93 21.30 0.95 25.29
CA GLU A 93 21.82 1.26 23.95
C GLU A 93 23.31 1.63 23.97
N MET A 94 23.75 2.38 24.98
CA MET A 94 25.16 2.75 25.15
C MET A 94 26.04 1.53 25.46
N GLU A 95 25.54 0.56 26.23
CA GLU A 95 26.23 -0.70 26.51
C GLU A 95 26.48 -1.52 25.23
N TYR A 96 25.48 -1.64 24.34
CA TYR A 96 25.64 -2.31 23.05
C TYR A 96 26.65 -1.61 22.14
N ILE A 97 26.66 -0.27 22.14
CA ILE A 97 27.60 0.53 21.35
C ILE A 97 29.03 0.30 21.86
N ASN A 98 29.25 0.34 23.18
CA ASN A 98 30.58 0.13 23.76
C ASN A 98 31.12 -1.27 23.47
N MET A 99 30.28 -2.31 23.56
CA MET A 99 30.66 -3.68 23.20
C MET A 99 31.08 -3.80 21.74
N ALA A 100 30.37 -3.13 20.82
CA ALA A 100 30.74 -3.14 19.40
C ALA A 100 32.03 -2.38 19.12
N VAL A 101 32.24 -1.24 19.79
CA VAL A 101 33.47 -0.43 19.69
C VAL A 101 34.67 -1.20 20.22
N GLU A 102 34.56 -1.86 21.38
CA GLU A 102 35.65 -2.63 21.99
C GLU A 102 36.07 -3.80 21.09
N ASN A 103 35.11 -4.53 20.50
CA ASN A 103 35.38 -5.57 19.51
C ASN A 103 36.04 -5.03 18.23
N SER A 104 35.74 -3.79 17.84
CA SER A 104 36.35 -3.14 16.68
C SER A 104 37.73 -2.53 16.97
N MET A 105 38.08 -2.31 18.24
CA MET A 105 39.38 -1.76 18.65
C MET A 105 40.50 -2.80 18.68
N LEU A 106 40.16 -4.08 18.50
CA LEU A 106 41.15 -5.14 18.25
C LEU A 106 41.72 -4.98 16.83
N ASP A 107 42.57 -3.99 16.65
CA ASP A 107 43.23 -3.70 15.37
C ASP A 107 44.19 -4.86 15.02
N ASP A 108 44.40 -5.16 13.75
CA ASP A 108 45.24 -6.30 13.31
C ASP A 108 46.65 -6.26 13.93
N TYR A 109 47.15 -5.05 14.22
CA TYR A 109 48.42 -4.82 14.91
C TYR A 109 48.45 -5.40 16.34
N SER A 110 47.35 -5.31 17.08
CA SER A 110 47.22 -5.87 18.43
C SER A 110 47.32 -7.40 18.43
N LEU A 111 46.83 -8.05 17.36
CA LEU A 111 46.95 -9.49 17.15
C LEU A 111 48.41 -9.91 16.92
N TYR A 112 49.17 -9.13 16.13
CA TYR A 112 50.60 -9.39 15.91
C TYR A 112 51.44 -9.21 17.17
N VAL A 113 51.15 -8.21 18.00
CA VAL A 113 51.84 -8.00 19.28
C VAL A 113 51.58 -9.17 20.22
N TYR A 114 50.33 -9.62 20.33
CA TYR A 114 49.98 -10.77 21.18
C TYR A 114 50.68 -12.06 20.73
N LEU A 115 50.72 -12.33 19.41
CA LEU A 115 51.42 -13.49 18.87
C LEU A 115 52.94 -13.39 19.07
N ALA A 116 53.53 -12.21 18.87
CA ALA A 116 54.96 -12.01 19.07
C ALA A 116 55.38 -12.13 20.54
N ASP A 117 54.54 -11.72 21.49
CA ASP A 117 54.78 -11.87 22.93
C ASP A 117 54.57 -13.33 23.38
N SER A 118 53.66 -14.07 22.73
CA SER A 118 53.44 -15.51 22.97
C SER A 118 54.59 -16.38 22.44
N ASP A 119 55.30 -15.92 21.41
CA ASP A 119 56.51 -16.57 20.88
C ASP A 119 57.77 -16.23 21.70
N ALA A 120 57.68 -15.31 22.67
CA ALA A 120 58.79 -14.87 23.51
C ALA A 120 58.90 -15.61 24.87
N GLU A 121 58.08 -16.64 25.11
CA GLU A 121 58.18 -17.54 26.26
C GLU A 121 58.73 -18.93 25.89
#